data_AF-A0A0H2QMG1-F1
#
_entry.id   AF-A0A0H2QMG1-F1
#
_cell.length_a   1.000
_cell.length_b   1.000
_cell.length_c   1.000
_cell.angle_alpha   90.00
_cell.angle_beta   90.00
_cell.angle_gamma   90.00
#
_symmetry.space_group_name_H-M   'P 1'
#
loop_
_entity.id
_entity.type
_entity.pdbx_description
1 polymer ?
#
loop_
_entity_poly.entity_id
_entity_poly.type
_entity_poly.pdbx_seq_one_letter_code
_entity_poly.pdbx_strand_id
1 'polypeptide(L)'
;MTEVPELPAAANARLIERVDAIRTAVGHAFIGQADVLDQILVALLAGGHVLIEGVPGLGKTLLVRALAQALELDYGRVQFTPDLMPSDVSGHAVYDPKSESFKIRRGPVFTNLLLADEINRAPAKTQSALLEVMQEGQVTIEGKAFTLAPPFMALATQNPLEQEGTYPLPEAQLDRFLLKVLIDYPQLEDEKRMVTAITSGRAASDFDLSQVPRVLGAGELLELQRATAAITVDDEVIDYAVRIVAATRQWPGIAVGAGPRGSIALVRASRAQAVLAGRDFVTPDDVRDIARPALRHRIALAPELQIEGQDADDVLGALLAKVEAPRR
;
A
#
# COMPACT_ATOMS: atom_id res chain seq x y z
N MET A 1 -19.55 -20.94 -13.13
CA MET A 1 -20.30 -19.85 -12.50
C MET A 1 -20.48 -20.20 -11.04
N THR A 2 -19.52 -19.83 -10.21
CA THR A 2 -19.68 -19.85 -8.76
C THR A 2 -20.30 -18.50 -8.40
N GLU A 3 -21.57 -18.50 -7.97
CA GLU A 3 -22.21 -17.32 -7.41
C GLU A 3 -21.32 -16.76 -6.30
N VAL A 4 -20.89 -15.51 -6.46
CA VAL A 4 -20.30 -14.74 -5.36
C VAL A 4 -21.48 -14.47 -4.40
N PRO A 5 -21.43 -14.93 -3.15
CA PRO A 5 -22.55 -14.75 -2.24
C PRO A 5 -22.75 -13.24 -2.00
N GLU A 6 -23.91 -12.71 -2.40
CA GLU A 6 -24.34 -11.37 -2.01
C GLU A 6 -24.38 -11.29 -0.49
N LEU A 7 -23.59 -10.37 0.08
CA LEU A 7 -23.64 -10.09 1.51
C LEU A 7 -24.97 -9.41 1.85
N PRO A 8 -25.64 -9.77 2.96
CA PRO A 8 -26.85 -9.10 3.39
C PRO A 8 -26.62 -7.58 3.55
N ALA A 9 -27.56 -6.73 3.17
CA ALA A 9 -27.43 -5.26 3.27
C ALA A 9 -27.02 -4.76 4.67
N ALA A 10 -27.44 -5.45 5.73
CA ALA A 10 -27.02 -5.14 7.10
C ALA A 10 -25.52 -5.42 7.37
N ALA A 11 -24.92 -6.40 6.68
CA ALA A 11 -23.49 -6.68 6.76
C ALA A 11 -22.66 -5.61 6.03
N ASN A 12 -23.16 -5.11 4.89
CA ASN A 12 -22.51 -4.02 4.15
C ASN A 12 -22.52 -2.70 4.94
N ALA A 13 -23.65 -2.37 5.57
CA ALA A 13 -23.73 -1.18 6.43
C ALA A 13 -22.72 -1.25 7.59
N ARG A 14 -22.57 -2.42 8.23
CA ARG A 14 -21.60 -2.63 9.31
C ARG A 14 -20.14 -2.59 8.83
N LEU A 15 -19.88 -3.04 7.60
CA LEU A 15 -18.57 -2.93 6.95
C LEU A 15 -18.19 -1.45 6.77
N ILE A 16 -19.09 -0.66 6.18
CA ILE A 16 -18.89 0.78 5.95
C ILE A 16 -18.65 1.53 7.26
N GLU A 17 -19.48 1.29 8.27
CA GLU A 17 -19.36 1.92 9.60
C GLU A 17 -17.99 1.63 10.24
N ARG A 18 -17.52 0.38 10.18
CA ARG A 18 -16.21 0.00 10.72
C ARG A 18 -15.07 0.65 9.97
N VAL A 19 -15.16 0.74 8.64
CA VAL A 19 -14.14 1.39 7.80
C VAL A 19 -14.06 2.89 8.10
N ASP A 20 -15.21 3.56 8.23
CA ASP A 20 -15.26 4.98 8.60
C ASP A 20 -14.71 5.24 10.02
N ALA A 21 -14.97 4.31 10.95
CA ALA A 21 -14.38 4.37 12.29
C ALA A 21 -12.84 4.26 12.26
N ILE A 22 -12.26 3.38 11.42
CA ILE A 22 -10.81 3.30 11.23
C ILE A 22 -10.28 4.62 10.64
N ARG A 23 -10.91 5.10 9.57
CA ARG A 23 -10.53 6.35 8.89
C ARG A 23 -10.54 7.53 9.85
N THR A 24 -11.57 7.65 10.67
CA THR A 24 -11.71 8.68 11.70
C THR A 24 -10.64 8.53 12.79
N ALA A 25 -10.43 7.31 13.31
CA ALA A 25 -9.44 7.07 14.35
C ALA A 25 -8.01 7.48 13.92
N VAL A 26 -7.63 7.12 12.69
CA VAL A 26 -6.28 7.39 12.15
C VAL A 26 -6.16 8.83 11.63
N GLY A 27 -7.22 9.40 11.06
CA GLY A 27 -7.23 10.77 10.53
C GLY A 27 -6.92 11.85 11.57
N HIS A 28 -7.19 11.59 12.86
CA HIS A 28 -6.78 12.49 13.95
C HIS A 28 -5.25 12.59 14.12
N ALA A 29 -4.52 11.54 13.75
CA ALA A 29 -3.06 11.49 13.88
C ALA A 29 -2.33 12.03 12.63
N PHE A 30 -3.01 12.12 11.49
CA PHE A 30 -2.40 12.43 10.20
C PHE A 30 -2.97 13.71 9.58
N ILE A 31 -2.17 14.79 9.62
CA ILE A 31 -2.60 16.14 9.24
C ILE A 31 -2.36 16.37 7.74
N GLY A 32 -3.42 16.77 7.02
CA GLY A 32 -3.30 17.43 5.72
C GLY A 32 -3.14 16.54 4.49
N GLN A 33 -3.37 15.23 4.61
CA GLN A 33 -3.17 14.29 3.51
C GLN A 33 -4.24 13.18 3.53
N ALA A 34 -5.52 13.58 3.46
CA ALA A 34 -6.65 12.64 3.48
C ALA A 34 -6.55 11.60 2.37
N ASP A 35 -6.17 12.00 1.16
CA ASP A 35 -6.07 11.11 0.00
C ASP A 35 -5.01 10.01 0.19
N VAL A 36 -3.90 10.33 0.89
CA VAL A 36 -2.84 9.36 1.20
C VAL A 36 -3.34 8.33 2.21
N LEU A 37 -4.06 8.77 3.25
CA LEU A 37 -4.71 7.88 4.19
C LEU A 37 -5.71 6.97 3.48
N ASP A 38 -6.56 7.53 2.61
CA ASP A 38 -7.56 6.77 1.86
C ASP A 38 -6.91 5.73 0.96
N GLN A 39 -5.85 6.07 0.22
CA GLN A 39 -5.12 5.10 -0.61
C GLN A 39 -4.48 3.97 0.22
N ILE A 40 -3.97 4.29 1.42
CA ILE A 40 -3.43 3.27 2.33
C ILE A 40 -4.54 2.37 2.88
N LEU A 41 -5.69 2.93 3.23
CA LEU A 41 -6.86 2.16 3.65
C LEU A 41 -7.42 1.30 2.51
N VAL A 42 -7.46 1.81 1.28
CA VAL A 42 -7.81 1.05 0.08
C VAL A 42 -6.90 -0.18 -0.03
N ALA A 43 -5.59 0.00 0.10
CA ALA A 43 -4.65 -1.10 0.01
C ALA A 43 -4.79 -2.09 1.18
N LEU A 44 -5.02 -1.61 2.40
CA LEU A 44 -5.27 -2.44 3.57
C LEU A 44 -6.52 -3.32 3.37
N LEU A 45 -7.64 -2.73 2.96
CA LEU A 45 -8.91 -3.44 2.74
C LEU A 45 -8.84 -4.40 1.55
N ALA A 46 -8.07 -4.03 0.51
CA ALA A 46 -7.82 -4.89 -0.62
C ALA A 46 -6.79 -6.00 -0.31
N GLY A 47 -6.14 -6.00 0.85
CA GLY A 47 -5.08 -6.96 1.20
C GLY A 47 -3.85 -6.85 0.30
N GLY A 48 -3.44 -5.62 0.00
CA GLY A 48 -2.31 -5.29 -0.86
C GLY A 48 -1.21 -4.50 -0.14
N HIS A 49 -0.06 -4.40 -0.79
CA HIS A 49 1.08 -3.63 -0.29
C HIS A 49 1.16 -2.26 -0.97
N VAL A 50 1.80 -1.30 -0.28
CA VAL A 50 1.91 0.07 -0.76
C VAL A 50 3.36 0.47 -0.92
N LEU A 51 3.67 1.09 -2.06
CA LEU A 51 4.91 1.81 -2.27
C LEU A 51 4.65 3.30 -2.07
N ILE A 52 5.34 3.93 -1.13
CA ILE A 52 5.18 5.34 -0.78
C ILE A 52 6.39 6.12 -1.26
N GLU A 53 6.22 6.91 -2.31
CA GLU A 53 7.26 7.81 -2.80
C GLU A 53 6.97 9.23 -2.30
N GLY A 54 7.96 9.86 -1.69
CA GLY A 54 7.80 11.22 -1.17
C GLY A 54 8.87 11.57 -0.17
N VAL A 55 9.01 12.86 0.13
CA VAL A 55 10.12 13.37 0.96
C VAL A 55 10.09 12.84 2.40
N PRO A 56 11.26 12.74 3.07
CA PRO A 56 11.34 12.36 4.47
C PRO A 56 10.58 13.34 5.39
N GLY A 57 10.15 12.86 6.55
CA GLY A 57 9.59 13.72 7.61
C GLY A 57 8.09 13.98 7.54
N LEU A 58 7.36 13.46 6.54
CA LEU A 58 5.92 13.69 6.36
C LEU A 58 5.01 12.77 7.19
N GLY A 59 5.44 12.37 8.40
CA GLY A 59 4.58 11.60 9.30
C GLY A 59 4.24 10.16 8.87
N LYS A 60 4.89 9.60 7.86
CA LYS A 60 4.67 8.20 7.38
C LYS A 60 4.77 7.17 8.51
N THR A 61 5.78 7.30 9.38
CA THR A 61 5.94 6.43 10.55
C THR A 61 4.80 6.58 11.55
N LEU A 62 4.31 7.81 11.78
CA LEU A 62 3.19 8.06 12.68
C LEU A 62 1.91 7.44 12.14
N LEU A 63 1.67 7.58 10.83
CA LEU A 63 0.51 6.99 10.16
C LEU A 63 0.45 5.47 10.34
N VAL A 64 1.55 4.76 10.06
CA VAL A 64 1.57 3.29 10.19
C VAL A 64 1.42 2.85 11.66
N ARG A 65 2.03 3.58 12.60
CA ARG A 65 1.88 3.28 14.04
C ARG A 65 0.46 3.56 14.54
N ALA A 66 -0.18 4.63 14.07
CA ALA A 66 -1.58 4.93 14.40
C ALA A 66 -2.52 3.87 13.83
N LEU A 67 -2.27 3.40 12.61
CA LEU A 67 -3.01 2.31 11.98
C LEU A 67 -2.85 1.00 12.78
N ALA A 68 -1.62 0.67 13.19
CA ALA A 68 -1.34 -0.50 14.02
C ALA A 68 -2.09 -0.45 15.35
N GLN A 69 -2.09 0.71 16.01
CA GLN A 69 -2.79 0.94 17.27
C GLN A 69 -4.32 0.84 17.12
N ALA A 70 -4.89 1.45 16.08
CA ALA A 70 -6.33 1.42 15.83
C ALA A 70 -6.84 0.00 15.52
N LEU A 71 -5.98 -0.86 14.97
CA LEU A 71 -6.33 -2.21 14.50
C LEU A 71 -5.79 -3.35 15.39
N GLU A 72 -5.18 -3.02 16.53
CA GLU A 72 -4.49 -3.96 17.42
C GLU A 72 -3.52 -4.90 16.66
N LEU A 73 -2.75 -4.32 15.74
CA LEU A 73 -1.81 -5.05 14.90
C LEU A 73 -0.38 -4.90 15.40
N ASP A 74 0.41 -5.96 15.23
CA ASP A 74 1.86 -5.86 15.43
C ASP A 74 2.46 -4.93 14.38
N TYR A 75 3.41 -4.10 14.82
CA TYR A 75 4.15 -3.18 13.98
C TYR A 75 5.64 -3.54 13.94
N GLY A 76 6.19 -3.58 12.74
CA GLY A 76 7.62 -3.74 12.48
C GLY A 76 8.16 -2.58 11.65
N ARG A 77 9.43 -2.23 11.87
CA ARG A 77 10.14 -1.25 11.07
C ARG A 77 11.49 -1.82 10.66
N VAL A 78 11.85 -1.60 9.41
CA VAL A 78 13.18 -1.89 8.88
C VAL A 78 13.65 -0.69 8.05
N GLN A 79 14.87 -0.24 8.31
CA GLN A 79 15.53 0.77 7.51
C GLN A 79 16.40 0.04 6.49
N PHE A 80 16.15 0.28 5.21
CA PHE A 80 16.97 -0.29 4.15
C PHE A 80 18.24 0.55 4.01
N THR A 81 19.38 -0.12 4.12
CA THR A 81 20.71 0.47 3.99
C THR A 81 21.56 -0.37 3.03
N PRO A 82 22.65 0.18 2.46
CA PRO A 82 23.48 -0.53 1.49
C PRO A 82 24.10 -1.83 2.02
N ASP A 83 24.28 -1.93 3.34
CA ASP A 83 24.87 -3.07 4.06
C ASP A 83 23.82 -4.07 4.59
N LEU A 84 22.53 -3.77 4.47
CA LEU A 84 21.45 -4.63 4.97
C LEU A 84 21.43 -5.97 4.22
N MET A 85 21.47 -7.07 4.97
CA MET A 85 21.46 -8.42 4.41
C MET A 85 20.04 -8.99 4.34
N PRO A 86 19.75 -9.93 3.41
CA PRO A 86 18.47 -10.63 3.35
C PRO A 86 18.03 -11.22 4.70
N SER A 87 18.98 -11.80 5.45
CA SER A 87 18.79 -12.39 6.77
C SER A 87 18.39 -11.39 7.86
N ASP A 88 18.68 -10.10 7.68
CA ASP A 88 18.28 -9.05 8.61
C ASP A 88 16.80 -8.69 8.44
N VAL A 89 16.25 -8.94 7.25
CA VAL A 89 14.83 -8.78 6.92
C VAL A 89 14.06 -10.04 7.29
N SER A 90 14.51 -11.20 6.83
CA SER A 90 13.82 -12.48 7.00
C SER A 90 14.05 -13.11 8.37
N GLY A 91 15.21 -12.91 8.99
CA GLY A 91 15.65 -13.62 10.19
C GLY A 91 16.72 -14.67 9.89
N HIS A 92 17.36 -15.16 10.95
CA HIS A 92 18.47 -16.11 10.84
C HIS A 92 18.55 -17.05 12.05
N ALA A 93 19.26 -18.16 11.90
CA ALA A 93 19.57 -19.05 13.00
C ALA A 93 20.83 -18.61 13.73
N VAL A 94 20.75 -18.48 15.05
CA VAL A 94 21.89 -18.19 15.93
C VAL A 94 22.18 -19.42 16.77
N TYR A 95 23.41 -19.90 16.76
CA TYR A 95 23.84 -20.97 17.65
C TYR A 95 23.87 -20.47 19.10
N ASP A 96 23.15 -21.15 20.00
CA ASP A 96 23.19 -20.89 21.43
C ASP A 96 24.13 -21.91 22.11
N PRO A 97 25.32 -21.48 22.58
CA PRO A 97 26.28 -22.37 23.22
C PRO A 97 25.77 -23.01 24.52
N LYS A 98 24.76 -22.42 25.18
CA LYS A 98 24.23 -22.95 26.45
C LYS A 98 23.30 -24.15 26.21
N SER A 99 22.52 -24.11 25.13
CA SER A 99 21.60 -25.19 24.76
C SER A 99 22.14 -26.09 23.66
N GLU A 100 23.38 -25.85 23.21
CA GLU A 100 24.05 -26.50 22.08
C GLU A 100 23.14 -26.63 20.84
N SER A 101 22.29 -25.62 20.61
CA SER A 101 21.24 -25.68 19.59
C SER A 101 21.06 -24.36 18.86
N PHE A 102 20.59 -24.44 17.62
CA PHE A 102 20.29 -23.26 16.81
C PHE A 102 18.93 -22.67 17.20
N LYS A 103 18.94 -21.44 17.69
CA LYS A 103 17.74 -20.65 17.98
C LYS A 103 17.45 -19.72 16.81
N ILE A 104 16.20 -19.75 16.33
CA ILE A 104 15.77 -18.86 15.26
C ILE A 104 15.51 -17.48 15.83
N ARG A 105 16.20 -16.48 15.28
CA ARG A 105 15.89 -15.06 15.47
C ARG A 105 15.04 -14.59 14.30
N ARG A 106 13.79 -14.26 14.59
CA ARG A 106 12.82 -13.73 13.62
C ARG A 106 13.23 -12.31 13.22
N GLY A 107 13.19 -12.04 11.92
CA GLY A 107 13.40 -10.70 11.37
C GLY A 107 12.18 -9.78 11.57
N PRO A 108 12.28 -8.49 11.17
CA PRO A 108 11.22 -7.50 11.31
C PRO A 108 9.96 -7.81 10.51
N VAL A 109 10.04 -8.69 9.50
CA VAL A 109 8.87 -9.11 8.70
C VAL A 109 7.83 -9.93 9.48
N PHE A 110 8.20 -10.48 10.65
CA PHE A 110 7.28 -11.20 11.52
C PHE A 110 6.38 -10.24 12.31
N THR A 111 5.51 -9.56 11.58
CA THR A 111 4.60 -8.52 12.07
C THR A 111 3.33 -8.49 11.21
N ASN A 112 2.37 -7.63 11.52
CA ASN A 112 1.20 -7.41 10.66
C ASN A 112 1.42 -6.21 9.73
N LEU A 113 1.94 -5.09 10.27
CA LEU A 113 2.26 -3.89 9.49
C LEU A 113 3.77 -3.64 9.49
N LEU A 114 4.40 -3.75 8.32
CA LEU A 114 5.82 -3.50 8.16
C LEU A 114 6.05 -2.16 7.46
N LEU A 115 6.73 -1.23 8.11
CA LEU A 115 7.31 -0.05 7.45
C LEU A 115 8.72 -0.39 6.98
N ALA A 116 8.92 -0.44 5.66
CA ALA A 116 10.22 -0.67 5.03
C ALA A 116 10.75 0.65 4.45
N ASP A 117 11.55 1.36 5.24
CA ASP A 117 12.02 2.70 4.87
C ASP A 117 13.16 2.63 3.85
N GLU A 118 13.07 3.46 2.82
CA GLU A 118 14.11 3.66 1.78
C GLU A 118 14.52 2.37 1.07
N ILE A 119 13.54 1.58 0.62
CA ILE A 119 13.74 0.27 -0.02
C ILE A 119 14.75 0.31 -1.18
N ASN A 120 14.85 1.46 -1.85
CA ASN A 120 15.82 1.71 -2.92
C ASN A 120 17.27 1.85 -2.44
N ARG A 121 17.59 1.89 -1.14
CA ARG A 121 18.98 1.97 -0.66
C ARG A 121 19.65 0.61 -0.42
N ALA A 122 18.88 -0.48 -0.33
CA ALA A 122 19.47 -1.81 -0.18
C ALA A 122 19.74 -2.48 -1.52
N PRO A 123 20.70 -3.42 -1.58
CA PRO A 123 20.96 -4.20 -2.79
C PRO A 123 19.74 -5.02 -3.24
N ALA A 124 19.68 -5.34 -4.54
CA ALA A 124 18.59 -6.10 -5.15
C ALA A 124 18.28 -7.45 -4.46
N LYS A 125 19.30 -8.10 -3.86
CA LYS A 125 19.10 -9.35 -3.09
C LYS A 125 18.26 -9.14 -1.84
N THR A 126 18.49 -8.04 -1.12
CA THR A 126 17.75 -7.69 0.11
C THR A 126 16.34 -7.19 -0.22
N GLN A 127 16.19 -6.41 -1.29
CA GLN A 127 14.89 -6.05 -1.85
C GLN A 127 14.07 -7.31 -2.18
N SER A 128 14.69 -8.28 -2.86
CA SER A 128 14.04 -9.54 -3.25
C SER A 128 13.54 -10.34 -2.05
N ALA A 129 14.26 -10.32 -0.92
CA ALA A 129 13.84 -11.01 0.30
C ALA A 129 12.52 -10.46 0.85
N LEU A 130 12.34 -9.13 0.89
CA LEU A 130 11.07 -8.53 1.29
C LEU A 130 9.95 -8.86 0.29
N LEU A 131 10.24 -8.82 -1.01
CA LEU A 131 9.25 -9.07 -2.06
C LEU A 131 8.80 -10.53 -2.12
N GLU A 132 9.67 -11.47 -1.77
CA GLU A 132 9.31 -12.87 -1.58
C GLU A 132 8.32 -13.02 -0.43
N VAL A 133 8.60 -12.37 0.71
CA VAL A 133 7.70 -12.38 1.86
C VAL A 133 6.33 -11.78 1.54
N MET A 134 6.29 -10.67 0.80
CA MET A 134 5.06 -10.06 0.29
C MET A 134 4.24 -11.01 -0.59
N GLN A 135 4.90 -11.86 -1.38
CA GLN A 135 4.24 -12.74 -2.33
C GLN A 135 3.78 -14.07 -1.70
N GLU A 136 4.59 -14.62 -0.80
CA GLU A 136 4.41 -15.97 -0.25
C GLU A 136 3.74 -15.98 1.13
N GLY A 137 3.76 -14.86 1.86
CA GLY A 137 3.22 -14.79 3.23
C GLY A 137 3.97 -15.69 4.23
N GLN A 138 5.19 -16.11 3.88
CA GLN A 138 6.05 -16.94 4.72
C GLN A 138 7.51 -16.63 4.45
N VAL A 139 8.37 -17.06 5.36
CA VAL A 139 9.82 -16.94 5.28
C VAL A 139 10.45 -18.32 5.43
N THR A 140 11.47 -18.63 4.63
CA THR A 140 12.29 -19.83 4.84
C THR A 140 13.60 -19.48 5.54
N ILE A 141 13.85 -20.07 6.72
CA ILE A 141 15.10 -19.89 7.48
C ILE A 141 15.72 -21.28 7.69
N GLU A 142 16.95 -21.50 7.22
CA GLU A 142 17.66 -22.78 7.33
C GLU A 142 16.82 -23.99 6.86
N GLY A 143 16.12 -23.83 5.72
CA GLY A 143 15.26 -24.86 5.13
C GLY A 143 13.93 -25.11 5.86
N LYS A 144 13.60 -24.34 6.90
CA LYS A 144 12.30 -24.41 7.59
C LYS A 144 11.42 -23.23 7.21
N ALA A 145 10.20 -23.51 6.80
CA ALA A 145 9.20 -22.49 6.48
C ALA A 145 8.52 -21.96 7.76
N PHE A 146 8.37 -20.64 7.85
CA PHE A 146 7.71 -19.92 8.93
C PHE A 146 6.65 -18.99 8.32
N THR A 147 5.38 -19.33 8.51
CA THR A 147 4.26 -18.51 8.03
C THR A 147 4.12 -17.23 8.86
N LEU A 148 3.79 -16.11 8.20
CA LEU A 148 3.48 -14.85 8.86
C LEU A 148 2.07 -14.88 9.45
N ALA A 149 1.83 -14.10 10.50
CA ALA A 149 0.50 -13.91 11.06
C ALA A 149 -0.33 -13.00 10.12
N PRO A 150 -1.47 -13.45 9.59
CA PRO A 150 -2.32 -12.59 8.78
C PRO A 150 -3.11 -11.61 9.66
N PRO A 151 -3.44 -10.41 9.16
CA PRO A 151 -3.03 -9.85 7.86
C PRO A 151 -1.58 -9.36 7.89
N PHE A 152 -0.94 -9.35 6.72
CA PHE A 152 0.39 -8.78 6.52
C PHE A 152 0.35 -7.70 5.43
N MET A 153 0.84 -6.51 5.74
CA MET A 153 0.95 -5.39 4.82
C MET A 153 2.33 -4.72 4.96
N ALA A 154 3.10 -4.72 3.88
CA ALA A 154 4.29 -3.90 3.74
C ALA A 154 3.93 -2.51 3.17
N LEU A 155 4.39 -1.46 3.86
CA LEU A 155 4.46 -0.09 3.37
C LEU A 155 5.94 0.23 3.12
N ALA A 156 6.37 0.15 1.87
CA ALA A 156 7.75 0.44 1.49
C ALA A 156 7.88 1.90 1.09
N THR A 157 8.90 2.62 1.55
CA THR A 157 9.12 4.02 1.19
C THR A 157 10.31 4.19 0.24
N GLN A 158 10.22 5.17 -0.64
CA GLN A 158 11.32 5.61 -1.52
C GLN A 158 11.46 7.12 -1.46
N ASN A 159 12.70 7.59 -1.42
CA ASN A 159 13.02 9.00 -1.55
C ASN A 159 13.44 9.29 -3.01
N PRO A 160 12.65 10.07 -3.77
CA PRO A 160 12.97 10.34 -5.18
C PRO A 160 14.19 11.25 -5.36
N LEU A 161 14.61 11.99 -4.32
CA LEU A 161 15.71 12.95 -4.39
C LEU A 161 17.09 12.31 -4.18
N GLU A 162 17.15 11.07 -3.69
CA GLU A 162 18.41 10.37 -3.43
C GLU A 162 18.94 9.70 -4.70
N GLN A 163 19.96 10.33 -5.31
CA GLN A 163 20.62 9.82 -6.52
C GLN A 163 21.87 8.97 -6.22
N GLU A 164 22.50 9.14 -5.05
CA GLU A 164 23.71 8.39 -4.68
C GLU A 164 23.38 7.14 -3.89
N GLY A 165 23.95 6.00 -4.30
CA GLY A 165 23.83 4.74 -3.57
C GLY A 165 22.44 4.11 -3.60
N THR A 166 21.61 4.45 -4.60
CA THR A 166 20.28 3.87 -4.77
C THR A 166 20.26 2.80 -5.88
N TYR A 167 19.47 1.77 -5.63
CA TYR A 167 19.18 0.63 -6.48
C TYR A 167 17.68 0.69 -6.83
N PRO A 168 17.32 1.12 -8.05
CA PRO A 168 15.92 1.20 -8.44
C PRO A 168 15.29 -0.20 -8.44
N LEU A 169 14.02 -0.28 -8.03
CA LEU A 169 13.28 -1.53 -8.13
C LEU A 169 12.95 -1.80 -9.61
N PRO A 170 13.30 -2.98 -10.16
CA PRO A 170 12.84 -3.41 -11.46
C PRO A 170 11.31 -3.40 -11.57
N GLU A 171 10.77 -3.19 -12.77
CA GLU A 171 9.32 -3.16 -13.03
C GLU A 171 8.58 -4.39 -12.50
N ALA A 172 9.19 -5.58 -12.68
CA ALA A 172 8.63 -6.83 -12.18
C ALA A 172 8.50 -6.87 -10.64
N GLN A 173 9.32 -6.09 -9.93
CA GLN A 173 9.25 -5.95 -8.47
C GLN A 173 8.21 -4.91 -8.06
N LEU A 174 8.19 -3.75 -8.74
CA LEU A 174 7.18 -2.71 -8.53
C LEU A 174 5.76 -3.25 -8.67
N ASP A 175 5.53 -4.12 -9.65
CA ASP A 175 4.21 -4.70 -9.92
C ASP A 175 3.61 -5.51 -8.74
N ARG A 176 4.43 -5.92 -7.76
CA ARG A 176 3.97 -6.58 -6.51
C ARG A 176 3.28 -5.63 -5.54
N PHE A 177 3.48 -4.31 -5.67
CA PHE A 177 2.75 -3.32 -4.89
C PHE A 177 1.39 -3.06 -5.52
N LEU A 178 0.33 -3.08 -4.72
CA LEU A 178 -1.01 -2.81 -5.23
C LEU A 178 -1.09 -1.35 -5.72
N LEU A 179 -0.64 -0.43 -4.87
CA LEU A 179 -0.63 1.02 -5.13
C LEU A 179 0.76 1.61 -4.94
N LYS A 180 1.12 2.56 -5.80
CA LYS A 180 2.18 3.54 -5.55
C LYS A 180 1.53 4.85 -5.13
N VAL A 181 1.69 5.23 -3.88
CA VAL A 181 1.17 6.47 -3.28
C VAL A 181 2.26 7.54 -3.35
N LEU A 182 1.91 8.69 -3.90
CA LEU A 182 2.79 9.86 -3.93
C LEU A 182 2.44 10.76 -2.75
N ILE A 183 3.45 11.18 -2.00
CA ILE A 183 3.31 12.11 -0.90
C ILE A 183 4.14 13.36 -1.19
N ASP A 184 3.45 14.48 -1.37
CA ASP A 184 4.04 15.80 -1.50
C ASP A 184 3.98 16.58 -0.18
N TYR A 185 4.63 17.74 -0.14
CA TYR A 185 4.55 18.65 0.98
C TYR A 185 3.09 19.02 1.30
N PRO A 186 2.72 19.07 2.60
CA PRO A 186 1.39 19.50 3.00
C PRO A 186 1.11 20.93 2.57
N GLN A 187 -0.17 21.29 2.42
CA GLN A 187 -0.55 22.68 2.20
C GLN A 187 -0.10 23.55 3.38
N LEU A 188 0.14 24.85 3.14
CA LEU A 188 0.69 25.76 4.16
C LEU A 188 -0.08 25.74 5.50
N GLU A 189 -1.42 25.65 5.44
CA GLU A 189 -2.25 25.56 6.65
C GLU A 189 -2.04 24.23 7.39
N ASP A 190 -1.86 23.14 6.66
CA ASP A 190 -1.60 21.82 7.21
C ASP A 190 -0.20 21.69 7.78
N GLU A 191 0.78 22.27 7.09
CA GLU A 191 2.14 22.39 7.59
C GLU A 191 2.17 23.22 8.88
N LYS A 192 1.46 24.34 8.92
CA LYS A 192 1.34 25.16 10.13
C LYS A 192 0.69 24.38 11.28
N ARG A 193 -0.38 23.60 11.01
CA ARG A 193 -1.00 22.71 12.01
C ARG A 193 -0.02 21.66 12.51
N MET A 194 0.74 21.03 11.61
CA MET A 194 1.77 20.04 11.93
C MET A 194 2.90 20.65 12.79
N VAL A 195 3.48 21.77 12.37
CA VAL A 195 4.54 22.49 13.10
C VAL A 195 4.03 22.92 14.47
N THR A 196 2.81 23.48 14.55
CA THR A 196 2.20 23.88 15.83
C THR A 196 2.06 22.68 16.75
N ALA A 197 1.51 21.56 16.25
CA ALA A 197 1.34 20.35 17.04
C ALA A 197 2.68 19.81 17.57
N ILE A 198 3.74 19.81 16.76
CA ILE A 198 5.05 19.28 17.14
C ILE A 198 5.79 20.21 18.11
N THR A 199 5.78 21.52 17.85
CA THR A 199 6.54 22.52 18.62
C THR A 199 5.88 22.95 19.93
N SER A 200 4.57 22.75 20.10
CA SER A 200 3.86 23.03 21.35
C SER A 200 4.08 21.98 22.46
N GLY A 201 5.10 21.12 22.32
CA GLY A 201 5.48 20.13 23.33
C GLY A 201 4.97 18.71 23.09
N ARG A 202 4.43 18.38 21.91
CA ARG A 202 4.25 16.98 21.49
C ARG A 202 5.37 16.64 20.51
N ALA A 203 6.51 16.14 20.98
CA ALA A 203 7.50 15.59 20.06
C ALA A 203 6.83 14.55 19.15
N ALA A 204 7.31 14.34 17.92
CA ALA A 204 6.79 13.28 17.05
C ALA A 204 6.91 11.87 17.71
N SER A 205 7.83 11.72 18.67
CA SER A 205 7.95 10.56 19.56
C SER A 205 6.90 10.51 20.69
N ASP A 206 6.32 11.65 21.04
CA ASP A 206 5.31 11.86 22.10
C ASP A 206 3.91 12.09 21.54
N PHE A 207 3.67 11.79 20.26
CA PHE A 207 2.29 11.62 19.82
C PHE A 207 1.72 10.45 20.61
N ASP A 208 0.88 10.76 21.59
CA ASP A 208 0.30 9.78 22.49
C ASP A 208 -0.65 8.89 21.69
N LEU A 209 -0.10 7.82 21.12
CA LEU A 209 -0.86 6.80 20.41
C LEU A 209 -1.93 6.18 21.32
N SER A 210 -1.86 6.32 22.65
CA SER A 210 -2.94 5.87 23.52
C SER A 210 -4.25 6.63 23.30
N GLN A 211 -4.20 7.82 22.68
CA GLN A 211 -5.39 8.58 22.28
C GLN A 211 -6.01 8.08 20.97
N VAL A 212 -5.31 7.24 20.19
CA VAL A 212 -5.89 6.62 19.01
C VAL A 212 -6.82 5.50 19.48
N PRO A 213 -8.15 5.63 19.27
CA PRO A 213 -9.09 4.65 19.75
C PRO A 213 -8.88 3.33 19.01
N ARG A 214 -8.98 2.23 19.76
CA ARG A 214 -8.98 0.89 19.17
C ARG A 214 -10.33 0.65 18.53
N VAL A 215 -10.32 0.24 17.27
CA VAL A 215 -11.53 0.05 16.47
C VAL A 215 -11.87 -1.42 16.33
N LEU A 216 -10.89 -2.24 15.95
CA LEU A 216 -11.06 -3.69 15.78
C LEU A 216 -9.70 -4.41 15.81
N GLY A 217 -9.71 -5.75 15.87
CA GLY A 217 -8.49 -6.56 15.87
C GLY A 217 -8.15 -7.24 14.52
N ALA A 218 -7.01 -7.93 14.46
CA ALA A 218 -6.54 -8.65 13.27
C ALA A 218 -7.58 -9.61 12.64
N GLY A 219 -8.30 -10.37 13.47
CA GLY A 219 -9.31 -11.32 12.99
C GLY A 219 -10.49 -10.63 12.29
N GLU A 220 -10.97 -9.52 12.87
CA GLU A 220 -12.05 -8.72 12.30
C GLU A 220 -11.60 -7.99 11.03
N LEU A 221 -10.33 -7.54 10.96
CA LEU A 221 -9.76 -6.96 9.74
C LEU A 221 -9.76 -7.97 8.59
N LEU A 222 -9.45 -9.24 8.85
CA LEU A 222 -9.53 -10.29 7.83
C LEU A 222 -10.96 -10.51 7.33
N GLU A 223 -11.95 -10.38 8.22
CA GLU A 223 -13.36 -10.40 7.82
C GLU A 223 -13.72 -9.20 6.94
N LEU A 224 -13.24 -8.00 7.28
CA LEU A 224 -13.43 -6.80 6.43
C LEU A 224 -12.77 -6.95 5.06
N GLN A 225 -11.57 -7.53 4.98
CA GLN A 225 -10.91 -7.78 3.69
C GLN A 225 -11.71 -8.77 2.83
N ARG A 226 -12.25 -9.83 3.43
CA ARG A 226 -13.13 -10.79 2.73
C ARG A 226 -14.43 -10.13 2.27
N ALA A 227 -15.06 -9.33 3.13
CA ALA A 227 -16.28 -8.62 2.80
C ALA A 227 -16.06 -7.60 1.68
N THR A 228 -14.96 -6.85 1.74
CA THR A 228 -14.54 -5.93 0.69
C THR A 228 -14.29 -6.65 -0.64
N ALA A 229 -13.67 -7.84 -0.60
CA ALA A 229 -13.45 -8.64 -1.81
C ALA A 229 -14.75 -9.13 -2.47
N ALA A 230 -15.85 -9.22 -1.71
CA ALA A 230 -17.17 -9.66 -2.16
C ALA A 230 -18.07 -8.51 -2.67
N ILE A 231 -17.61 -7.26 -2.59
CA ILE A 231 -18.33 -6.08 -3.12
C ILE A 231 -18.65 -6.27 -4.61
N THR A 232 -19.88 -5.96 -4.98
CA THR A 232 -20.42 -6.19 -6.33
C THR A 232 -19.69 -5.33 -7.36
N VAL A 233 -19.35 -5.93 -8.49
CA VAL A 233 -18.74 -5.27 -9.63
C VAL A 233 -19.42 -5.80 -10.87
N ASP A 234 -20.06 -4.91 -11.62
CA ASP A 234 -20.72 -5.27 -12.87
C ASP A 234 -19.70 -5.57 -13.97
N ASP A 235 -20.07 -6.43 -14.92
CA ASP A 235 -19.21 -6.82 -16.04
C ASP A 235 -18.76 -5.60 -16.86
N GLU A 236 -19.59 -4.57 -16.98
CA GLU A 236 -19.24 -3.31 -17.68
C GLU A 236 -18.12 -2.54 -16.97
N VAL A 237 -18.08 -2.57 -15.64
CA VAL A 237 -17.02 -1.94 -14.84
C VAL A 237 -15.72 -2.75 -14.96
N ILE A 238 -15.82 -4.08 -15.01
CA ILE A 238 -14.67 -4.96 -15.26
C ILE A 238 -14.11 -4.71 -16.67
N ASP A 239 -14.97 -4.63 -17.70
CA ASP A 239 -14.57 -4.30 -19.07
C ASP A 239 -13.88 -2.92 -19.13
N TYR A 240 -14.43 -1.92 -18.43
CA TYR A 240 -13.82 -0.60 -18.34
C TYR A 240 -12.41 -0.65 -17.74
N ALA A 241 -12.21 -1.35 -16.63
CA ALA A 241 -10.89 -1.54 -16.04
C ALA A 241 -9.92 -2.26 -16.99
N VAL A 242 -10.39 -3.26 -17.74
CA VAL A 242 -9.58 -3.96 -18.76
C VAL A 242 -9.23 -3.03 -19.91
N ARG A 243 -10.17 -2.20 -20.39
CA ARG A 243 -9.95 -1.23 -21.47
C ARG A 243 -8.96 -0.14 -21.09
N ILE A 244 -9.01 0.39 -19.87
CA ILE A 244 -8.00 1.33 -19.36
C ILE A 244 -6.61 0.71 -19.47
N VAL A 245 -6.44 -0.50 -18.94
CA VAL A 245 -5.14 -1.18 -18.92
C VAL A 245 -4.68 -1.55 -20.33
N ALA A 246 -5.58 -2.02 -21.20
CA ALA A 246 -5.25 -2.32 -22.59
C ALA A 246 -4.81 -1.05 -23.35
N ALA A 247 -5.45 0.09 -23.09
CA ALA A 247 -5.08 1.36 -23.69
C ALA A 247 -3.63 1.76 -23.32
N THR A 248 -3.15 1.47 -22.10
CA THR A 248 -1.76 1.77 -21.71
C THR A 248 -0.72 1.09 -22.61
N ARG A 249 -1.06 -0.06 -23.21
CA ARG A 249 -0.15 -0.84 -24.08
C ARG A 249 -0.12 -0.32 -25.52
N GLN A 250 -1.07 0.53 -25.88
CA GLN A 250 -1.23 1.09 -27.22
C GLN A 250 -1.07 2.61 -27.23
N TRP A 251 -0.87 3.23 -26.07
CA TRP A 251 -0.81 4.68 -25.93
C TRP A 251 0.53 5.22 -26.46
N PRO A 252 0.51 6.22 -27.35
CA PRO A 252 1.74 6.86 -27.82
C PRO A 252 2.56 7.43 -26.67
N GLY A 253 3.85 7.09 -26.63
CA GLY A 253 4.79 7.54 -25.60
C GLY A 253 4.83 6.67 -24.34
N ILE A 254 4.03 5.60 -24.24
CA ILE A 254 4.27 4.52 -23.28
C ILE A 254 5.12 3.45 -23.96
N ALA A 255 6.33 3.20 -23.45
CA ALA A 255 7.23 2.16 -23.94
C ALA A 255 6.82 0.77 -23.45
N VAL A 256 6.40 0.66 -22.19
CA VAL A 256 5.88 -0.57 -21.59
C VAL A 256 4.57 -0.27 -20.88
N GLY A 257 3.48 -0.88 -21.34
CA GLY A 257 2.16 -0.72 -20.74
C GLY A 257 1.87 -1.74 -19.64
N ALA A 258 0.83 -1.47 -18.85
CA ALA A 258 0.47 -2.31 -17.71
C ALA A 258 -0.06 -3.69 -18.15
N GLY A 259 0.41 -4.74 -17.47
CA GLY A 259 -0.03 -6.12 -17.67
C GLY A 259 -1.39 -6.43 -17.04
N PRO A 260 -1.87 -7.69 -17.11
CA PRO A 260 -3.15 -8.12 -16.54
C PRO A 260 -3.30 -7.86 -15.03
N ARG A 261 -2.17 -7.84 -14.30
CA ARG A 261 -2.15 -7.47 -12.88
C ARG A 261 -2.60 -6.03 -12.63
N GLY A 262 -2.43 -5.13 -13.60
CA GLY A 262 -3.03 -3.80 -13.57
C GLY A 262 -4.56 -3.86 -13.50
N SER A 263 -5.20 -4.69 -14.33
CA SER A 263 -6.67 -4.82 -14.33
C SER A 263 -7.18 -5.42 -13.01
N ILE A 264 -6.47 -6.42 -12.49
CA ILE A 264 -6.77 -7.01 -11.18
C ILE A 264 -6.62 -5.97 -10.07
N ALA A 265 -5.55 -5.16 -10.11
CA ALA A 265 -5.31 -4.10 -9.14
C ALA A 265 -6.42 -3.05 -9.16
N LEU A 266 -6.84 -2.60 -10.35
CA LEU A 266 -7.96 -1.66 -10.50
C LEU A 266 -9.23 -2.20 -9.84
N VAL A 267 -9.68 -3.40 -10.21
CA VAL A 267 -10.93 -3.96 -9.68
C VAL A 267 -10.85 -4.18 -8.16
N ARG A 268 -9.75 -4.77 -7.66
CA ARG A 268 -9.57 -5.01 -6.22
C ARG A 268 -9.57 -3.71 -5.42
N ALA A 269 -8.85 -2.70 -5.89
CA ALA A 269 -8.74 -1.43 -5.19
C ALA A 269 -10.04 -0.60 -5.31
N SER A 270 -10.77 -0.71 -6.43
CA SER A 270 -12.06 -0.05 -6.62
C SER A 270 -13.15 -0.58 -5.69
N ARG A 271 -13.12 -1.88 -5.35
CA ARG A 271 -14.01 -2.44 -4.31
C ARG A 271 -13.79 -1.78 -2.95
N ALA A 272 -12.53 -1.62 -2.56
CA ALA A 272 -12.19 -0.94 -1.31
C ALA A 272 -12.51 0.56 -1.35
N GLN A 273 -12.33 1.21 -2.52
CA GLN A 273 -12.73 2.60 -2.74
C GLN A 273 -14.24 2.79 -2.58
N ALA A 274 -15.06 1.89 -3.14
CA ALA A 274 -16.51 1.92 -2.99
C ALA A 274 -16.93 1.82 -1.52
N VAL A 275 -16.30 0.92 -0.75
CA VAL A 275 -16.56 0.78 0.69
C VAL A 275 -16.20 2.06 1.46
N LEU A 276 -15.04 2.66 1.17
CA LEU A 276 -14.63 3.94 1.76
C LEU A 276 -15.57 5.09 1.39
N ALA A 277 -16.18 5.03 0.21
CA ALA A 277 -17.22 5.96 -0.23
C ALA A 277 -18.62 5.63 0.32
N GLY A 278 -18.75 4.61 1.18
CA GLY A 278 -20.01 4.20 1.78
C GLY A 278 -20.97 3.46 0.85
N ARG A 279 -20.43 2.80 -0.19
CA ARG A 279 -21.18 2.03 -1.18
C ARG A 279 -20.81 0.55 -1.12
N ASP A 280 -21.75 -0.30 -1.54
CA ASP A 280 -21.60 -1.75 -1.62
C ASP A 280 -21.53 -2.29 -3.06
N PHE A 281 -21.35 -1.40 -4.03
CA PHE A 281 -21.10 -1.71 -5.43
C PHE A 281 -20.08 -0.73 -6.02
N VAL A 282 -19.29 -1.21 -6.98
CA VAL A 282 -18.27 -0.41 -7.66
C VAL A 282 -18.87 0.36 -8.83
N THR A 283 -18.48 1.62 -8.97
CA THR A 283 -18.82 2.49 -10.10
C THR A 283 -17.61 2.71 -11.00
N PRO A 284 -17.80 3.17 -12.25
CA PRO A 284 -16.69 3.57 -13.11
C PRO A 284 -15.79 4.67 -12.53
N ASP A 285 -16.34 5.54 -11.68
CA ASP A 285 -15.58 6.61 -11.03
C ASP A 285 -14.58 6.05 -10.02
N ASP A 286 -14.93 4.98 -9.27
CA ASP A 286 -13.98 4.30 -8.37
C ASP A 286 -12.76 3.77 -9.13
N VAL A 287 -12.99 3.20 -10.32
CA VAL A 287 -11.94 2.70 -11.20
C VAL A 287 -11.07 3.84 -11.71
N ARG A 288 -11.68 4.97 -12.07
CA ARG A 288 -10.99 6.16 -12.56
C ARG A 288 -10.11 6.78 -11.47
N ASP A 289 -10.63 6.93 -10.26
CA ASP A 289 -9.93 7.55 -9.13
C ASP A 289 -8.72 6.73 -8.71
N ILE A 290 -8.84 5.40 -8.70
CA ILE A 290 -7.75 4.51 -8.30
C ILE A 290 -6.75 4.22 -9.43
N ALA A 291 -7.06 4.61 -10.67
CA ALA A 291 -6.25 4.26 -11.83
C ALA A 291 -4.82 4.82 -11.76
N ARG A 292 -4.64 6.06 -11.29
CA ARG A 292 -3.30 6.65 -11.16
C ARG A 292 -2.43 5.89 -10.15
N PRO A 293 -2.81 5.78 -8.86
CA PRO A 293 -1.99 5.06 -7.89
C PRO A 293 -1.83 3.57 -8.20
N ALA A 294 -2.77 2.95 -8.92
CA ALA A 294 -2.64 1.56 -9.34
C ALA A 294 -1.77 1.37 -10.59
N LEU A 295 -1.65 2.33 -11.52
CA LEU A 295 -0.99 2.08 -12.81
C LEU A 295 0.34 2.82 -12.98
N ARG A 296 0.61 3.90 -12.23
CA ARG A 296 1.82 4.73 -12.42
C ARG A 296 3.14 3.98 -12.32
N HIS A 297 3.20 2.93 -11.51
CA HIS A 297 4.38 2.06 -11.33
C HIS A 297 4.34 0.80 -12.20
N ARG A 298 3.33 0.67 -13.05
CA ARG A 298 3.13 -0.44 -14.00
C ARG A 298 3.29 0.00 -15.45
N ILE A 299 3.65 1.25 -15.68
CA ILE A 299 3.97 1.78 -17.01
C ILE A 299 5.38 2.34 -17.03
N ALA A 300 6.06 2.21 -18.16
CA ALA A 300 7.32 2.88 -18.43
C ALA A 300 7.13 3.85 -19.61
N LEU A 301 7.46 5.11 -19.38
CA LEU A 301 7.39 6.13 -20.42
C LEU A 301 8.55 5.97 -21.41
N ALA A 302 8.29 6.35 -22.66
CA ALA A 302 9.31 6.48 -23.66
C ALA A 302 10.24 7.67 -23.31
N PRO A 303 11.55 7.59 -23.63
CA PRO A 303 12.51 8.63 -23.29
C PRO A 303 12.11 10.03 -23.78
N GLU A 304 11.42 10.11 -24.91
CA GLU A 304 10.97 11.38 -25.49
C GLU A 304 10.02 12.13 -24.56
N LEU A 305 9.05 11.45 -23.95
CA LEU A 305 8.12 12.07 -23.00
C LEU A 305 8.82 12.51 -21.71
N GLN A 306 9.81 11.75 -21.26
CA GLN A 306 10.61 12.12 -20.09
C GLN A 306 11.42 13.40 -20.33
N ILE A 307 11.97 13.55 -21.55
CA ILE A 307 12.70 14.77 -21.96
C ILE A 307 11.76 15.98 -22.02
N GLU A 308 10.51 15.78 -22.44
CA GLU A 308 9.46 16.80 -22.41
C GLU A 308 8.95 17.11 -21.00
N GLY A 309 9.43 16.40 -19.98
CA GLY A 309 9.07 16.61 -18.58
C GLY A 309 7.71 16.02 -18.18
N GLN A 310 7.11 15.16 -19.01
CA GLN A 310 5.87 14.47 -18.64
C GLN A 310 6.15 13.31 -17.69
N ASP A 311 5.26 13.15 -16.72
CA ASP A 311 5.29 12.02 -15.81
C ASP A 311 4.19 10.97 -16.12
N ALA A 312 4.22 9.87 -15.37
CA ALA A 312 3.27 8.78 -15.55
C ALA A 312 1.82 9.22 -15.26
N ASP A 313 1.61 10.14 -14.33
CA ASP A 313 0.30 10.63 -13.93
C ASP A 313 -0.31 11.56 -14.99
N ASP A 314 0.51 12.37 -15.67
CA ASP A 314 0.10 13.20 -16.81
C ASP A 314 -0.44 12.33 -17.95
N VAL A 315 0.34 11.31 -18.33
CA VAL A 315 -0.01 10.38 -19.41
C VAL A 315 -1.24 9.56 -19.05
N LEU A 316 -1.33 9.06 -17.82
CA LEU A 316 -2.52 8.36 -17.33
C LEU A 316 -3.74 9.28 -17.29
N GLY A 317 -3.58 10.56 -16.92
CA GLY A 317 -4.65 11.56 -16.96
C GLY A 317 -5.22 11.74 -18.37
N ALA A 318 -4.34 11.92 -19.37
CA ALA A 318 -4.74 12.04 -20.76
C ALA A 318 -5.43 10.76 -21.30
N LEU A 319 -4.93 9.59 -20.91
CA LEU A 319 -5.52 8.30 -21.27
C LEU A 319 -6.92 8.12 -20.67
N LEU A 320 -7.08 8.40 -19.37
CA LEU A 320 -8.37 8.28 -18.67
C LEU A 320 -9.42 9.26 -19.21
N ALA A 321 -9.01 10.40 -19.76
CA ALA A 321 -9.91 11.32 -20.44
C ALA A 321 -10.43 10.77 -21.79
N LYS A 322 -9.67 9.88 -22.44
CA LYS A 322 -10.03 9.27 -23.73
C LYS A 322 -10.78 7.95 -23.63
N VAL A 323 -10.51 7.14 -22.60
CA VAL A 323 -11.22 5.87 -22.42
C VAL A 323 -12.63 6.17 -21.89
N GLU A 324 -13.63 5.98 -22.73
CA GLU A 324 -15.03 6.22 -22.35
C GLU A 324 -15.48 5.25 -21.25
N ALA A 325 -15.98 5.82 -20.16
CA ALA A 325 -16.67 5.06 -19.11
C ALA A 325 -17.99 4.48 -19.65
N PRO A 326 -18.41 3.30 -19.15
CA PRO A 326 -19.69 2.70 -19.54
C PRO A 326 -20.84 3.66 -19.20
N ARG A 327 -21.83 3.68 -20.08
CA ARG A 327 -23.00 4.56 -19.97
C ARG A 327 -24.23 3.76 -19.59
N ARG A 328 -24.23 3.12 -18.41
CA ARG A 328 -25.39 2.86 -17.53
C ARG A 328 -25.04 1.85 -16.47
#